data_AF-A0A6N8Z823-F1
#
_entry.id   AF-A0A6N8Z823-F1
#
_cell.length_a   1.000
_cell.length_b   1.000
_cell.length_c   1.000
_cell.angle_alpha   90.00
_cell.angle_beta   90.00
_cell.angle_gamma   90.00
#
_symmetry.space_group_name_H-M   'P 1'
#
loop_
_entity.id
_entity.type
_entity.pdbx_description
1 polymer ?
#
loop_
_entity_poly.entity_id
_entity_poly.type
_entity_poly.pdbx_seq_one_letter_code
_entity_poly.pdbx_strand_id
1 'polypeptide(L)'
;MLNIAEELLLLLMDEDSGEYTPVPERTLGYALTGATLIELELRHRIDVGPEALVVADPTPVGDDLLDPVLADMVSVSRNAAHNAEFWVRRIAQSSDELLTRALAGLAAQGMIEADENRSR
;
A
#
# COMPACT_ATOMS: atom_id res chain seq x y z
N MET A 1 11.02 8.76 5.07
CA MET A 1 9.73 9.05 5.73
C MET A 1 8.86 7.86 5.43
N LEU A 2 8.25 7.28 6.45
CA LEU A 2 7.40 6.12 6.27
C LEU A 2 6.12 6.54 5.58
N ASN A 3 5.60 5.69 4.70
CA ASN A 3 4.22 5.81 4.24
C ASN A 3 3.27 5.09 5.22
N ILE A 4 1.98 5.38 5.14
CA ILE A 4 0.98 4.80 6.06
C ILE A 4 0.96 3.26 6.01
N ALA A 5 1.27 2.64 4.87
CA ALA A 5 1.28 1.17 4.78
C ALA A 5 2.47 0.57 5.54
N GLU A 6 3.63 1.21 5.48
CA GLU A 6 4.81 0.85 6.27
C GLU A 6 4.58 1.06 7.77
N GLU A 7 3.98 2.19 8.17
CA GLU A 7 3.62 2.44 9.57
C GLU A 7 2.61 1.41 10.09
N LEU A 8 1.62 1.04 9.28
CA LEU A 8 0.66 -0.01 9.61
C LEU A 8 1.34 -1.36 9.85
N LEU A 9 2.33 -1.73 9.02
CA LEU A 9 3.07 -2.98 9.21
C LEU A 9 3.89 -2.99 10.49
N LEU A 10 4.54 -1.87 10.82
CA LEU A 10 5.25 -1.72 12.08
C LEU A 10 4.30 -1.82 13.28
N LEU A 11 3.11 -1.23 13.21
CA LEU A 11 2.09 -1.35 14.25
C LEU A 11 1.57 -2.77 14.46
N LEU A 12 1.61 -3.59 13.40
CA LEU A 12 1.24 -4.99 13.48
C LEU A 12 2.38 -5.88 13.97
N MET A 13 3.62 -5.39 14.00
CA MET A 13 4.79 -6.14 14.40
C MET A 13 5.10 -5.93 15.89
N ASP A 14 5.40 -7.01 16.59
CA ASP A 14 5.95 -6.94 17.94
C ASP A 14 7.44 -6.57 17.88
N GLU A 15 7.83 -5.49 18.57
CA GLU A 15 9.18 -4.92 18.51
C GLU A 15 10.27 -5.89 19.01
N ASP A 16 9.94 -6.76 19.97
CA ASP A 16 10.90 -7.67 20.60
C ASP A 16 11.09 -8.96 19.80
N SER A 17 9.98 -9.54 19.31
CA SER A 17 9.99 -10.84 18.62
C SER A 17 10.04 -10.73 17.10
N GLY A 18 9.68 -9.58 16.53
CA GLY A 18 9.51 -9.38 15.08
C GLY A 18 8.28 -10.10 14.50
N GLU A 19 7.42 -10.66 15.36
CA GLU A 19 6.24 -11.41 14.91
C GLU A 19 5.07 -10.47 14.63
N TYR A 20 4.31 -10.78 13.60
CA TYR A 20 3.07 -10.06 13.34
C TYR A 20 1.96 -10.51 14.29
N THR A 21 1.19 -9.54 14.77
CA THR A 21 -0.15 -9.77 15.30
C THR A 21 -0.94 -10.59 14.29
N PRO A 22 -1.54 -11.72 14.69
CA PRO A 22 -2.26 -12.57 13.75
C PRO A 22 -3.50 -11.85 13.20
N VAL A 23 -3.44 -11.49 11.92
CA VAL A 23 -4.56 -10.96 11.14
C VAL A 23 -4.83 -11.86 9.96
N PRO A 24 -6.12 -12.06 9.56
CA PRO A 24 -6.42 -12.75 8.32
C PRO A 24 -5.75 -12.08 7.13
N GLU A 25 -5.13 -12.84 6.23
CA GLU A 25 -4.40 -12.33 5.06
C GLU A 25 -5.23 -11.34 4.23
N ARG A 26 -6.51 -11.68 4.00
CA ARG A 26 -7.45 -10.81 3.28
C ARG A 26 -7.65 -9.46 3.98
N THR A 27 -7.71 -9.46 5.32
CA THR A 27 -7.87 -8.25 6.11
C THR A 27 -6.63 -7.37 5.99
N LEU A 28 -5.43 -7.97 6.07
CA LEU A 28 -4.17 -7.26 5.85
C LEU A 28 -4.10 -6.66 4.45
N GLY A 29 -4.49 -7.43 3.41
CA GLY A 29 -4.49 -6.94 2.03
C GLY A 29 -5.40 -5.73 1.82
N TYR A 30 -6.59 -5.72 2.42
CA TYR A 30 -7.46 -4.54 2.38
C TYR A 30 -6.91 -3.36 3.18
N ALA A 31 -6.28 -3.61 4.33
CA ALA A 31 -5.68 -2.57 5.15
C ALA A 31 -4.51 -1.88 4.42
N LEU A 32 -3.60 -2.67 3.80
CA LEU A 32 -2.51 -2.16 2.97
C LEU A 32 -3.03 -1.37 1.77
N THR A 33 -4.09 -1.88 1.12
CA THR A 33 -4.74 -1.18 0.00
C THR A 33 -5.28 0.18 0.43
N GLY A 34 -6.02 0.22 1.55
CA GLY A 34 -6.56 1.46 2.10
C GLY A 34 -5.45 2.45 2.47
N ALA A 35 -4.41 1.98 3.16
CA ALA A 35 -3.25 2.80 3.53
C ALA A 35 -2.56 3.41 2.30
N THR A 36 -2.36 2.61 1.25
CA THR A 36 -1.77 3.06 -0.02
C THR A 36 -2.61 4.15 -0.69
N LEU A 37 -3.94 3.97 -0.73
CA LEU A 37 -4.85 4.96 -1.31
C LEU A 37 -4.87 6.27 -0.50
N ILE A 38 -4.92 6.19 0.83
CA ILE A 38 -4.86 7.37 1.70
C ILE A 38 -3.54 8.12 1.50
N GLU A 39 -2.41 7.40 1.43
CA GLU A 39 -1.10 8.03 1.18
C GLU A 39 -1.07 8.76 -0.17
N LEU A 40 -1.64 8.17 -1.23
CA LEU A 40 -1.75 8.83 -2.54
C LEU A 40 -2.64 10.09 -2.49
N GLU A 41 -3.70 10.09 -1.71
CA GLU A 41 -4.59 11.24 -1.52
C GLU A 41 -3.90 12.37 -0.74
N LEU A 42 -3.19 12.02 0.34
CA LEU A 42 -2.35 12.95 1.10
C LEU A 42 -1.23 13.57 0.27
N ARG A 43 -0.70 12.82 -0.71
CA ARG A 43 0.27 13.32 -1.71
C ARG A 43 -0.37 14.01 -2.92
N HIS A 44 -1.69 14.25 -2.88
CA HIS A 44 -2.47 14.92 -3.91
C HIS A 44 -2.40 14.25 -5.31
N ARG A 45 -2.18 12.94 -5.34
CA ARG A 45 -2.18 12.16 -6.59
C ARG A 45 -3.56 11.70 -7.00
N ILE A 46 -4.41 11.44 -6.01
CA ILE A 46 -5.80 11.05 -6.21
C ILE A 46 -6.72 11.97 -5.41
N ASP A 47 -7.98 12.02 -5.82
CA ASP A 47 -9.06 12.68 -5.09
C ASP A 47 -10.21 11.69 -4.87
N VAL A 48 -10.75 11.67 -3.65
CA VAL A 48 -11.80 10.73 -3.22
C VAL A 48 -13.11 11.51 -3.12
N GLY A 49 -13.90 11.46 -4.19
CA GLY A 49 -15.24 12.00 -4.23
C GLY A 49 -16.31 11.02 -3.73
N PRO A 50 -17.55 11.50 -3.51
CA PRO A 50 -18.67 10.66 -3.06
C PRO A 50 -19.07 9.58 -4.08
N GLU A 51 -18.86 9.83 -5.38
CA GLU A 51 -19.25 8.90 -6.44
C GLU A 51 -18.06 8.20 -7.10
N ALA A 52 -16.90 8.87 -7.13
CA ALA A 52 -15.73 8.41 -7.86
C ALA A 52 -14.44 8.76 -7.12
N LEU A 53 -13.45 7.89 -7.26
CA LEU A 53 -12.08 8.15 -6.91
C LEU A 53 -11.32 8.36 -8.23
N VAL A 54 -10.71 9.53 -8.37
CA VAL A 54 -10.09 9.99 -9.62
C VAL A 54 -8.60 10.26 -9.42
N VAL A 55 -7.83 10.11 -10.50
CA VAL A 55 -6.43 10.56 -10.52
C VAL A 55 -6.40 12.07 -10.72
N ALA A 56 -5.89 12.80 -9.73
CA ALA A 56 -5.75 14.26 -9.76
C ALA A 56 -4.43 14.70 -10.39
N ASP A 57 -3.33 13.98 -10.10
CA ASP A 57 -2.00 14.22 -10.67
C ASP A 57 -1.34 12.86 -10.98
N PRO A 58 -1.05 12.56 -12.27
CA PRO A 58 -0.43 11.30 -12.67
C PRO A 58 1.10 11.27 -12.47
N THR A 59 1.71 12.35 -11.98
CA THR A 59 3.16 12.42 -11.78
C THR A 59 3.61 11.40 -10.73
N PRO A 60 4.63 10.56 -10.99
CA PRO A 60 5.19 9.67 -9.97
C PRO A 60 5.55 10.41 -8.68
N VAL A 61 5.36 9.75 -7.54
CA VAL A 61 5.75 10.24 -6.22
C VAL A 61 7.18 9.85 -5.86
N GLY A 62 7.81 8.93 -6.60
CA GLY A 62 9.15 8.43 -6.33
C GLY A 62 9.18 7.41 -5.18
N ASP A 63 8.10 6.64 -5.05
CA ASP A 63 7.91 5.63 -4.01
C ASP A 63 7.53 4.31 -4.67
N ASP A 64 8.34 3.27 -4.43
CA ASP A 64 8.22 1.97 -5.09
C ASP A 64 6.91 1.25 -4.73
N LEU A 65 6.27 1.54 -3.60
CA LEU A 65 4.96 1.00 -3.25
C LEU A 65 3.84 1.73 -3.99
N LEU A 66 3.90 3.06 -4.03
CA LEU A 66 2.80 3.92 -4.47
C LEU A 66 2.74 4.10 -6.00
N ASP A 67 3.91 4.23 -6.66
CA ASP A 67 3.99 4.51 -8.09
C ASP A 67 3.35 3.44 -8.99
N PRO A 68 3.48 2.13 -8.72
CA PRO A 68 2.79 1.10 -9.50
C PRO A 68 1.26 1.20 -9.37
N VAL A 69 0.76 1.52 -8.18
CA VAL A 69 -0.68 1.67 -7.94
C VAL A 69 -1.20 2.89 -8.68
N LEU A 70 -0.52 4.03 -8.59
CA LEU A 70 -0.87 5.23 -9.34
C LEU A 70 -0.86 4.96 -10.86
N ALA A 71 0.13 4.23 -11.36
CA ALA A 71 0.23 3.89 -12.78
C ALA A 71 -0.93 3.00 -13.26
N ASP A 72 -1.34 2.00 -12.46
CA ASP A 72 -2.52 1.18 -12.76
C ASP A 72 -3.79 2.04 -12.78
N MET A 73 -3.93 2.95 -11.82
CA MET A 73 -5.06 3.87 -11.76
C MET A 73 -5.15 4.76 -12.99
N VAL A 74 -4.04 5.38 -13.38
CA VAL A 74 -3.94 6.18 -14.61
C VAL A 74 -4.32 5.38 -15.85
N SER A 75 -3.89 4.12 -15.93
CA SER A 75 -4.20 3.24 -17.07
C SER A 75 -5.69 2.94 -17.17
N VAL A 76 -6.32 2.56 -16.06
CA VAL A 76 -7.72 2.12 -16.03
C VAL A 76 -8.69 3.30 -16.12
N SER A 77 -8.38 4.45 -15.50
CA SER A 77 -9.21 5.66 -15.55
C SER A 77 -9.35 6.28 -16.95
N ARG A 78 -8.54 5.86 -17.94
CA ARG A 78 -8.70 6.30 -19.34
C ARG A 78 -10.04 5.91 -19.95
N ASN A 79 -10.65 4.83 -19.45
CA ASN A 79 -11.85 4.26 -20.05
C ASN A 79 -13.14 4.66 -19.29
N ALA A 80 -13.07 4.77 -17.96
CA ALA A 80 -14.24 5.08 -17.14
C ALA A 80 -13.82 5.64 -15.76
N ALA A 81 -14.74 6.40 -15.15
CA ALA A 81 -14.66 6.73 -13.73
C ALA A 81 -15.08 5.53 -12.88
N HIS A 82 -14.40 5.34 -11.74
CA HIS A 82 -14.64 4.22 -10.84
C HIS A 82 -14.74 4.71 -9.39
N ASN A 83 -15.58 4.05 -8.59
CA ASN A 83 -15.75 4.36 -7.18
C ASN A 83 -14.62 3.76 -6.32
N ALA A 84 -14.56 4.16 -5.05
CA ALA A 84 -13.55 3.66 -4.12
C ALA A 84 -13.60 2.13 -3.93
N GLU A 85 -14.79 1.53 -3.88
CA GLU A 85 -14.95 0.08 -3.74
C GLU A 85 -14.28 -0.69 -4.90
N PHE A 86 -14.45 -0.21 -6.14
CA PHE A 86 -13.79 -0.81 -7.30
C PHE A 86 -12.27 -0.81 -7.14
N TRP A 87 -11.69 0.33 -6.75
CA TRP A 87 -10.25 0.45 -6.58
C TRP A 87 -9.72 -0.41 -5.45
N VAL A 88 -10.39 -0.40 -4.30
CA VAL A 88 -10.01 -1.25 -3.16
C VAL A 88 -10.01 -2.72 -3.57
N ARG A 89 -11.07 -3.19 -4.26
CA ARG A 89 -11.15 -4.58 -4.72
C ARG A 89 -10.13 -4.93 -5.79
N ARG A 90 -9.79 -3.99 -6.67
CA ARG A 90 -8.81 -4.19 -7.74
C ARG A 90 -7.40 -4.26 -7.18
N ILE A 91 -7.01 -3.27 -6.37
CA ILE A 91 -5.66 -3.15 -5.81
C ILE A 91 -5.38 -4.29 -4.82
N ALA A 92 -6.39 -4.70 -4.02
CA ALA A 92 -6.26 -5.83 -3.11
C ALA A 92 -5.99 -7.18 -3.81
N GLN A 93 -6.13 -7.29 -5.14
CA GLN A 93 -5.72 -8.49 -5.88
C GLN A 93 -4.19 -8.65 -5.91
N SER A 94 -3.45 -7.56 -5.77
CA SER A 94 -1.98 -7.52 -5.70
C SER A 94 -1.48 -7.25 -4.27
N SER A 95 -2.25 -7.64 -3.24
CA SER A 95 -1.91 -7.38 -1.85
C SER A 95 -0.55 -7.94 -1.43
N ASP A 96 -0.15 -9.09 -1.99
CA ASP A 96 1.13 -9.73 -1.69
C ASP A 96 2.30 -8.89 -2.23
N GLU A 97 2.11 -8.25 -3.39
CA GLU A 97 3.08 -7.33 -3.97
C GLU A 97 3.16 -6.03 -3.16
N LEU A 98 2.02 -5.52 -2.66
CA LEU A 98 2.01 -4.37 -1.76
C LEU A 98 2.75 -4.67 -0.46
N LEU A 99 2.49 -5.83 0.16
CA LEU A 99 3.20 -6.28 1.35
C LEU A 99 4.70 -6.37 1.09
N THR A 100 5.09 -7.04 0.00
CA THR A 100 6.50 -7.22 -0.37
C THR A 100 7.20 -5.86 -0.56
N ARG A 101 6.57 -4.92 -1.25
CA ARG A 101 7.13 -3.58 -1.50
C ARG A 101 7.22 -2.76 -0.21
N ALA A 102 6.21 -2.79 0.65
CA ALA A 102 6.23 -2.09 1.92
C ALA A 102 7.33 -2.63 2.86
N LEU A 103 7.53 -3.96 2.91
CA LEU A 103 8.63 -4.56 3.65
C LEU A 103 10.00 -4.19 3.08
N ALA A 104 10.12 -4.17 1.75
CA ALA A 104 11.35 -3.72 1.10
C ALA A 104 11.66 -2.24 1.41
N GLY A 105 10.63 -1.39 1.46
CA GLY A 105 10.75 0.02 1.85
C GLY A 105 11.23 0.18 3.30
N LEU A 106 10.61 -0.53 4.24
CA LEU A 106 11.04 -0.59 5.65
C LEU A 106 12.50 -1.04 5.78
N ALA A 107 12.90 -2.09 5.06
CA ALA A 107 14.27 -2.59 5.06
C ALA A 107 15.27 -1.58 4.48
N ALA A 108 14.93 -0.94 3.35
CA ALA A 108 15.75 0.08 2.73
C ALA A 108 15.95 1.31 3.63
N GLN A 109 14.98 1.59 4.51
CA GLN A 109 15.07 2.64 5.53
C GLN A 109 15.74 2.19 6.83
N GLY A 110 16.14 0.92 6.95
CA GLY A 110 16.80 0.37 8.13
C GLY A 110 15.88 0.17 9.33
N MET A 111 14.56 0.11 9.11
CA MET A 111 13.57 -0.10 10.18
C MET A 111 13.40 -1.58 10.53
N ILE A 112 13.60 -2.47 9.56
CA ILE A 112 13.56 -3.92 9.75
C ILE A 112 14.76 -4.57 9.07
N GLU A 113 15.14 -5.75 9.54
CA GLU A 113 16.16 -6.60 8.94
C GLU A 113 15.60 -8.02 8.78
N ALA A 114 15.95 -8.70 7.69
CA ALA A 114 15.56 -10.09 7.50
C ALA A 114 16.39 -11.00 8.42
N ASP A 115 15.73 -11.69 9.35
CA ASP A 115 16.41 -12.70 10.17
C ASP A 115 16.57 -14.01 9.38
N GLU A 116 17.72 -14.16 8.73
CA GLU A 116 18.07 -15.37 7.96
C GLU A 116 18.19 -16.64 8.85
N ASN A 117 18.28 -16.51 10.19
CA ASN A 117 18.40 -17.66 11.09
C ASN A 117 17.07 -18.36 11.39
N ARG A 118 15.91 -17.74 11.10
CA ARG A 118 14.58 -18.34 11.33
C ARG A 118 14.12 -19.29 10.21
N SER A 119 14.90 -19.47 9.14
CA SER A 119 14.59 -20.40 8.04
C SER A 119 15.14 -21.83 8.25
N ARG A 120 15.55 -22.21 9.46
CA ARG A 120 16.08 -23.54 9.80
C ARG A 120 15.29 -24.26 10.87
#